data_AF-A0AAV2Q697-F1
#
_entry.id   AF-A0AAV2Q697-F1
#
_cell.length_a   1.000
_cell.length_b   1.000
_cell.length_c   1.000
_cell.angle_alpha   90.00
_cell.angle_beta   90.00
_cell.angle_gamma   90.00
#
_symmetry.space_group_name_H-M   'P 1'
#
loop_
_entity.id
_entity.type
_entity.pdbx_description
1 polymer ?
#
loop_
_entity_poly.entity_id
_entity_poly.type
_entity_poly.pdbx_seq_one_letter_code
_entity_poly.pdbx_strand_id
1 'polypeptide(L)'
;MKGTYTVTANNTMASEAPGPINDDQCQRWQHSLKIVLEDPKGYAHFYWFLQKHEEKNRLRKGEYCRYLDFWKECEDYKKHTTKTVPELKTLANDIYEKYLSSSADNKIALDGDERIVFKLREFLDDIEEDNEEEKTVLLNAFDDAVEGMRKFVERGGCRNAYNEWTEGLKSDEKKKSKFRCRLM
;
A
#
# COMPACT_ATOMS: atom_id res chain seq x y z
N MET A 1 6.92 -27.09 30.71
CA MET A 1 7.52 -27.43 29.39
C MET A 1 6.68 -26.76 28.32
N LYS A 2 7.37 -26.23 27.31
CA LYS A 2 6.91 -25.19 26.37
C LYS A 2 5.83 -25.73 25.42
N GLY A 3 4.66 -25.07 25.39
CA GLY A 3 3.68 -25.23 24.31
C GLY A 3 3.93 -24.13 23.28
N THR A 4 4.56 -24.48 22.16
CA THR A 4 4.81 -23.58 21.04
C THR A 4 3.60 -23.57 20.12
N TYR A 5 2.90 -22.43 20.04
CA TYR A 5 1.94 -22.16 18.99
C TYR A 5 2.70 -21.74 17.74
N THR A 6 2.68 -22.56 16.71
CA THR A 6 3.16 -22.17 15.38
C THR A 6 2.03 -21.47 14.63
N VAL A 7 2.10 -20.15 14.52
CA VAL A 7 1.36 -19.38 13.52
C VAL A 7 2.11 -19.54 12.20
N THR A 8 1.61 -20.40 11.31
CA THR A 8 2.12 -20.50 9.95
C THR A 8 1.50 -19.38 9.11
N ALA A 9 2.16 -18.22 9.11
CA ALA A 9 1.90 -17.18 8.13
C ALA A 9 2.41 -17.68 6.77
N ASN A 10 1.55 -18.33 6.00
CA ASN A 10 1.83 -18.69 4.62
C ASN A 10 1.72 -17.44 3.73
N ASN A 11 2.75 -16.59 3.75
CA ASN A 11 2.98 -15.62 2.67
C ASN A 11 4.11 -16.15 1.78
N THR A 12 3.74 -17.06 0.88
CA THR A 12 4.50 -17.33 -0.35
C THR A 12 3.58 -16.98 -1.52
N MET A 13 3.53 -15.70 -1.88
CA MET A 13 3.07 -15.29 -3.20
C MET A 13 4.27 -14.74 -3.96
N ALA A 14 4.97 -15.63 -4.65
CA ALA A 14 5.98 -15.28 -5.63
C ALA A 14 5.91 -16.27 -6.79
N SER A 15 5.23 -15.88 -7.89
CA SER A 15 5.78 -15.92 -9.27
C SER A 15 4.71 -15.83 -10.36
N GLU A 16 3.43 -16.07 -10.05
CA GLU A 16 2.39 -16.13 -11.09
C GLU A 16 1.66 -14.80 -11.26
N ALA A 17 1.39 -14.45 -12.52
CA ALA A 17 0.60 -13.26 -12.84
C ALA A 17 -0.82 -13.42 -12.28
N PRO A 18 -1.39 -12.37 -11.66
CA PRO A 18 -2.79 -12.41 -11.23
C PRO A 18 -3.72 -12.67 -12.43
N GLY A 19 -4.90 -13.22 -12.16
CA GLY A 19 -5.84 -13.72 -13.16
C GLY A 19 -6.31 -12.68 -14.19
N PRO A 20 -7.12 -13.06 -15.20
CA PRO A 20 -7.50 -12.14 -16.26
C PRO A 20 -8.29 -10.92 -15.73
N ILE A 21 -7.98 -9.75 -16.31
CA ILE A 21 -8.67 -8.47 -16.11
C ILE A 21 -9.72 -8.29 -17.21
N ASN A 22 -10.86 -7.67 -16.88
CA ASN A 22 -11.89 -7.32 -17.86
C ASN A 22 -11.88 -5.81 -18.18
N ASP A 23 -12.61 -5.41 -19.22
CA ASP A 23 -12.61 -4.03 -19.72
C ASP A 23 -13.15 -3.04 -18.67
N ASP A 24 -14.19 -3.42 -17.92
CA ASP A 24 -14.78 -2.57 -16.86
C ASP A 24 -13.77 -2.33 -15.72
N GLN A 25 -13.01 -3.35 -15.33
CA GLN A 25 -11.93 -3.23 -14.35
C GLN A 25 -10.83 -2.30 -14.87
N CYS A 26 -10.39 -2.48 -16.11
CA CYS A 26 -9.41 -1.60 -16.74
C CYS A 26 -9.86 -0.14 -16.75
N GLN A 27 -11.12 0.12 -17.09
CA GLN A 27 -11.67 1.48 -17.09
C GLN A 27 -11.70 2.08 -15.68
N ARG A 28 -12.20 1.32 -14.69
CA ARG A 28 -12.29 1.78 -13.30
C ARG A 28 -10.93 2.10 -12.69
N TRP A 29 -9.96 1.21 -12.88
CA TRP A 29 -8.63 1.33 -12.28
C TRP A 29 -7.80 2.50 -12.82
N GLN A 30 -8.12 3.02 -14.01
CA GLN A 30 -7.46 4.20 -14.57
C GLN A 30 -7.80 5.51 -13.84
N HIS A 31 -8.90 5.56 -13.09
CA HIS A 31 -9.38 6.82 -12.53
C HIS A 31 -8.57 7.32 -11.34
N SER A 32 -8.11 6.43 -10.46
CA SER A 32 -7.27 6.79 -9.31
C SER A 32 -6.66 5.55 -8.67
N LEU A 33 -5.52 5.73 -8.00
CA LEU A 33 -4.88 4.67 -7.22
C LEU A 33 -5.79 4.18 -6.09
N LYS A 34 -6.64 5.05 -5.53
CA LYS A 34 -7.63 4.66 -4.52
C LYS A 34 -8.50 3.50 -5.01
N ILE A 35 -9.07 3.62 -6.22
CA ILE A 35 -9.93 2.59 -6.81
C ILE A 35 -9.16 1.28 -7.04
N VAL A 36 -7.88 1.38 -7.40
CA VAL A 36 -7.00 0.23 -7.58
C VAL A 36 -6.79 -0.51 -6.26
N LEU A 37 -6.46 0.21 -5.20
CA LEU A 37 -6.15 -0.37 -3.89
C LEU A 37 -7.38 -0.99 -3.22
N GLU A 38 -8.54 -0.35 -3.33
CA GLU A 38 -9.81 -0.86 -2.78
C GLU A 38 -10.35 -2.11 -3.51
N ASP A 39 -9.88 -2.39 -4.73
CA ASP A 39 -10.19 -3.62 -5.46
C ASP A 39 -9.11 -4.68 -5.18
N PRO A 40 -9.45 -5.85 -4.57
CA PRO A 40 -8.46 -6.90 -4.31
C PRO A 40 -7.70 -7.37 -5.55
N LYS A 41 -8.34 -7.38 -6.73
CA LYS A 41 -7.66 -7.69 -7.99
C LYS A 41 -6.80 -6.51 -8.44
N GLY A 42 -7.31 -5.29 -8.31
CA GLY A 42 -6.56 -4.07 -8.64
C GLY A 42 -5.24 -4.00 -7.87
N TYR A 43 -5.30 -4.20 -6.55
CA TYR A 43 -4.13 -4.29 -5.68
C TYR A 43 -3.16 -5.37 -6.16
N ALA A 44 -3.63 -6.60 -6.39
CA ALA A 44 -2.78 -7.70 -6.81
C ALA A 44 -2.09 -7.43 -8.16
N HIS A 45 -2.82 -6.90 -9.15
CA HIS A 45 -2.27 -6.55 -10.46
C HIS A 45 -1.26 -5.42 -10.38
N PHE A 46 -1.53 -4.38 -9.60
CA PHE A 46 -0.61 -3.26 -9.46
C PHE A 46 0.64 -3.65 -8.68
N TYR A 47 0.49 -4.43 -7.60
CA TYR A 47 1.63 -4.97 -6.84
C TYR A 47 2.54 -5.83 -7.72
N TRP A 48 1.96 -6.78 -8.46
CA TRP A 48 2.71 -7.62 -9.41
C TRP A 48 3.41 -6.79 -10.48
N PHE A 49 2.74 -5.77 -11.02
CA PHE A 49 3.35 -4.84 -11.98
C PHE A 49 4.56 -4.13 -11.37
N LEU A 50 4.44 -3.59 -10.14
CA LEU A 50 5.55 -2.88 -9.49
C LEU A 50 6.74 -3.80 -9.27
N GLN A 51 6.54 -5.05 -8.85
CA GLN A 51 7.62 -6.04 -8.75
C GLN A 51 8.35 -6.23 -10.09
N LYS A 52 7.58 -6.39 -11.19
CA LYS A 52 8.17 -6.54 -12.53
C LYS A 52 8.83 -5.27 -13.04
N HIS A 53 8.30 -4.11 -12.69
CA HIS A 53 8.87 -2.81 -13.03
C HIS A 53 10.19 -2.60 -12.27
N GLU A 54 10.26 -2.93 -10.98
CA GLU A 54 11.49 -2.89 -10.19
C GLU A 54 12.57 -3.83 -10.76
N GLU A 55 12.20 -5.08 -11.04
CA GLU A 55 13.10 -6.07 -11.67
C GLU A 55 13.64 -5.57 -13.02
N LYS A 56 12.74 -5.11 -13.90
CA LYS A 56 13.07 -4.61 -15.25
C LYS A 56 14.01 -3.40 -15.20
N ASN A 57 13.81 -2.49 -14.25
CA ASN A 57 14.59 -1.27 -14.11
C ASN A 57 15.76 -1.40 -13.13
N ARG A 58 16.04 -2.61 -12.61
CA ARG A 58 17.11 -2.90 -11.64
C ARG A 58 17.05 -2.02 -10.39
N LEU A 59 15.84 -1.70 -9.94
CA LEU A 59 15.62 -0.98 -8.69
C LEU A 59 15.88 -1.91 -7.50
N ARG A 60 16.04 -1.33 -6.30
CA ARG A 60 16.07 -2.11 -5.06
C ARG A 60 14.75 -2.89 -4.95
N LYS A 61 14.83 -4.16 -4.57
CA LYS A 61 13.64 -4.98 -4.36
C LYS A 61 12.75 -4.34 -3.29
N GLY A 62 11.48 -4.14 -3.61
CA GLY A 62 10.48 -3.54 -2.72
C GLY A 62 10.50 -2.01 -2.66
N GLU A 63 11.31 -1.34 -3.49
CA GLU A 63 11.43 0.13 -3.50
C GLU A 63 10.09 0.84 -3.73
N TYR A 64 9.24 0.28 -4.59
CA TYR A 64 7.89 0.77 -4.88
C TYR A 64 6.81 -0.10 -4.22
N CYS A 65 7.04 -1.39 -4.02
CA CYS A 65 6.05 -2.26 -3.37
C CYS A 65 5.76 -1.84 -1.92
N ARG A 66 6.75 -1.27 -1.21
CA ARG A 66 6.58 -0.79 0.18
C ARG A 66 5.44 0.22 0.38
N TYR A 67 5.07 0.98 -0.66
CA TYR A 67 3.94 1.92 -0.59
C TYR A 67 2.60 1.18 -0.49
N LEU A 68 2.48 0.04 -1.19
CA LEU A 68 1.30 -0.82 -1.15
C LEU A 68 1.28 -1.67 0.12
N ASP A 69 2.45 -2.07 0.63
CA ASP A 69 2.59 -2.74 1.93
C ASP A 69 2.15 -1.81 3.06
N PHE A 70 2.60 -0.55 3.07
CA PHE A 70 2.16 0.48 4.02
C PHE A 70 0.63 0.65 3.99
N TRP A 71 0.03 0.85 2.81
CA TRP A 71 -1.42 0.97 2.69
C TRP A 71 -2.14 -0.25 3.29
N LYS A 72 -1.66 -1.45 2.97
CA LYS A 72 -2.26 -2.71 3.41
C LYS A 72 -2.19 -2.84 4.93
N GLU A 73 -1.07 -2.48 5.55
CA GLU A 73 -0.91 -2.47 7.00
C GLU A 73 -1.81 -1.43 7.68
N CYS A 74 -2.00 -0.24 7.09
CA CYS A 74 -2.96 0.74 7.61
C CYS A 74 -4.42 0.22 7.54
N GLU A 75 -4.80 -0.43 6.45
CA GLU A 75 -6.14 -1.01 6.31
C GLU A 75 -6.37 -2.20 7.24
N ASP A 76 -5.34 -2.99 7.52
CA ASP A 76 -5.42 -4.07 8.49
C ASP A 76 -5.43 -3.52 9.94
N TYR A 77 -4.68 -2.45 10.21
CA TYR A 77 -4.69 -1.74 11.49
C TYR A 77 -6.09 -1.23 11.87
N LYS A 78 -6.81 -0.61 10.92
CA LYS A 78 -8.20 -0.13 11.11
C LYS A 78 -9.18 -1.20 11.57
N LYS A 79 -8.87 -2.49 11.33
CA LYS A 79 -9.74 -3.62 11.71
C LYS A 79 -9.60 -4.01 13.18
N HIS A 80 -8.65 -3.43 13.92
CA HIS A 80 -8.44 -3.71 15.34
C HIS A 80 -9.43 -2.98 16.27
N THR A 81 -10.71 -2.97 15.91
CA THR A 81 -11.77 -2.25 16.66
C THR A 81 -12.03 -2.79 18.07
N THR A 82 -11.54 -4.00 18.38
CA THR A 82 -11.68 -4.61 19.71
C THR A 82 -10.49 -4.38 20.63
N LYS A 83 -9.40 -3.77 20.14
CA LYS A 83 -8.20 -3.48 20.94
C LYS A 83 -8.40 -2.23 21.81
N THR A 84 -7.66 -2.17 22.91
CA THR A 84 -7.64 -0.97 23.77
C THR A 84 -6.79 0.14 23.15
N VAL A 85 -6.95 1.38 23.62
CA VAL A 85 -6.13 2.50 23.13
C VAL A 85 -4.62 2.24 23.29
N PRO A 86 -4.10 1.74 24.44
CA PRO A 86 -2.68 1.42 24.57
C PRO A 86 -2.17 0.37 23.57
N GLU A 87 -2.98 -0.67 23.30
CA GLU A 87 -2.63 -1.70 22.33
C GLU A 87 -2.60 -1.15 20.90
N LEU A 88 -3.56 -0.29 20.55
CA LEU A 88 -3.60 0.40 19.26
C LEU A 88 -2.43 1.38 19.11
N LYS A 89 -2.10 2.14 20.16
CA LYS A 89 -0.96 3.07 20.18
C LYS A 89 0.36 2.32 19.94
N THR A 90 0.52 1.13 20.51
CA THR A 90 1.69 0.29 20.24
C THR A 90 1.76 -0.13 18.77
N LEU A 91 0.66 -0.65 18.21
CA LEU A 91 0.60 -1.02 16.79
C LEU A 91 0.83 0.18 15.85
N ALA A 92 0.30 1.34 16.19
CA ALA A 92 0.50 2.55 15.41
C ALA A 92 1.98 3.00 15.45
N ASN A 93 2.63 2.92 16.61
CA ASN A 93 4.06 3.17 16.71
C ASN A 93 4.88 2.18 15.85
N ASP A 94 4.51 0.90 15.82
CA ASP A 94 5.19 -0.08 14.98
C ASP A 94 5.10 0.27 13.48
N ILE A 95 3.91 0.67 13.01
CA ILE A 95 3.71 1.12 11.61
C ILE A 95 4.51 2.39 11.34
N TYR A 96 4.48 3.35 12.28
CA TYR A 96 5.25 4.59 12.17
C TYR A 96 6.75 4.32 12.04
N GLU A 97 7.34 3.51 12.93
CA GLU A 97 8.77 3.19 12.91
C GLU A 97 9.17 2.40 11.67
N LYS A 98 8.27 1.58 11.13
CA LYS A 98 8.53 0.77 9.95
C LYS A 98 8.52 1.57 8.64
N TYR A 99 7.70 2.61 8.53
CA TYR A 99 7.44 3.29 7.25
C TYR A 99 7.65 4.81 7.25
N LEU A 100 7.50 5.49 8.37
CA LEU A 100 7.41 6.96 8.42
C LEU A 100 8.56 7.61 9.20
N SER A 101 9.13 6.88 10.16
CA SER A 101 10.31 7.31 10.91
C SER A 101 11.48 7.65 9.99
N SER A 102 12.31 8.60 10.42
CA SER A 102 13.49 9.02 9.65
C SER A 102 14.52 7.91 9.48
N SER A 103 14.53 6.94 10.40
CA SER A 103 15.39 5.75 10.40
C SER A 103 14.70 4.49 9.86
N ALA A 104 13.49 4.60 9.29
CA ALA A 104 12.74 3.45 8.80
C ALA A 104 13.45 2.75 7.61
N ASP A 105 13.69 1.44 7.70
CA ASP A 105 14.29 0.67 6.61
C ASP A 105 13.41 0.64 5.34
N ASN A 106 12.09 0.66 5.55
CA ASN A 106 11.07 0.75 4.50
C ASN A 106 10.46 2.16 4.42
N LYS A 107 11.24 3.20 4.76
CA LYS A 107 10.76 4.59 4.73
C LYS A 107 10.06 4.90 3.42
N ILE A 108 8.83 5.39 3.49
CA ILE A 108 8.10 5.91 2.33
C ILE A 108 8.18 7.43 2.32
N ALA A 109 7.98 8.00 1.13
CA ALA A 109 7.83 9.44 0.96
C ALA A 109 6.35 9.78 0.79
N LEU A 110 5.92 10.91 1.35
CA LEU A 110 4.55 11.41 1.23
C LEU A 110 4.53 12.77 0.54
N ASP A 111 3.43 13.10 -0.13
CA ASP A 111 3.16 14.47 -0.54
C ASP A 111 2.84 15.33 0.71
N GLY A 112 3.75 16.25 1.07
CA GLY A 112 3.68 17.00 2.33
C GLY A 112 4.34 16.31 3.54
N ASP A 113 5.21 15.32 3.29
CA ASP A 113 5.87 14.40 4.24
C ASP A 113 6.10 14.95 5.64
N GLU A 114 6.95 15.95 5.80
CA GLU A 114 7.35 16.44 7.13
C GLU A 114 6.16 16.89 7.99
N ARG A 115 5.17 17.56 7.39
CA ARG A 115 4.00 18.05 8.12
C ARG A 115 3.09 16.92 8.57
N ILE A 116 2.91 15.90 7.72
CA ILE A 116 2.04 14.75 8.02
C ILE A 116 2.70 13.89 9.09
N VAL A 117 3.99 13.57 8.91
CA VAL A 117 4.77 12.75 9.85
C VAL A 117 4.89 13.42 11.21
N PHE A 118 5.11 14.74 11.25
CA PHE A 118 5.16 15.51 12.50
C PHE A 118 3.83 15.44 13.26
N LYS A 119 2.71 15.76 12.60
CA LYS A 119 1.39 15.72 13.22
C LYS A 119 1.01 14.35 13.74
N LEU A 120 1.33 13.29 12.97
CA LEU A 120 1.07 11.92 13.38
C LEU A 120 1.89 11.56 14.63
N ARG A 121 3.16 11.97 14.69
CA ARG A 121 4.00 11.74 15.86
C ARG A 121 3.46 12.45 17.10
N GLU A 122 3.16 13.74 16.96
CA GLU A 122 2.57 14.56 18.03
C GLU A 122 1.26 13.94 18.55
N PHE A 123 0.36 13.57 17.64
CA PHE A 123 -0.89 12.89 17.99
C PHE A 123 -0.65 11.56 18.73
N LEU A 124 0.27 10.71 18.25
CA LEU A 124 0.57 9.45 18.93
C LEU A 124 1.17 9.65 20.31
N ASP A 125 1.93 10.72 20.53
CA ASP A 125 2.49 11.05 21.84
C ASP A 125 1.41 11.52 22.83
N ASP A 126 0.49 12.38 22.37
CA ASP A 126 -0.53 13.03 23.20
C ASP A 126 -1.71 12.14 23.61
N ILE A 127 -1.90 10.98 22.96
CA ILE A 127 -2.96 10.04 23.37
C ILE A 127 -2.64 9.42 24.73
N GLU A 128 -3.43 9.77 25.73
CA GLU A 128 -3.33 9.26 27.11
C GLU A 128 -4.59 8.53 27.58
N GLU A 129 -5.77 8.91 27.07
CA GLU A 129 -7.04 8.40 27.55
C GLU A 129 -7.50 7.13 26.81
N ASP A 130 -7.88 6.09 27.56
CA ASP A 130 -8.53 4.89 27.02
C ASP A 130 -10.04 5.11 26.95
N ASN A 131 -10.48 5.86 25.94
CA ASN A 131 -11.89 6.14 25.67
C ASN A 131 -12.24 5.86 24.18
N GLU A 132 -13.52 5.73 23.87
CA GLU A 132 -13.98 5.34 22.51
C GLU A 132 -13.79 6.46 21.46
N GLU A 133 -13.71 7.73 21.87
CA GLU A 133 -13.45 8.85 20.97
C GLU A 133 -12.00 8.81 20.49
N GLU A 134 -11.03 8.75 21.42
CA GLU A 134 -9.61 8.61 21.13
C GLU A 134 -9.32 7.36 20.32
N LYS A 135 -9.96 6.24 20.67
CA LYS A 135 -9.86 5.00 19.89
C LYS A 135 -10.31 5.18 18.44
N THR A 136 -11.41 5.90 18.21
CA THR A 136 -11.92 6.16 16.86
C THR A 136 -10.96 7.04 16.07
N VAL A 137 -10.40 8.09 16.68
CA VAL A 137 -9.39 8.95 16.03
C VAL A 137 -8.12 8.15 15.74
N LEU A 138 -7.66 7.36 16.70
CA LEU A 138 -6.46 6.54 16.61
C LEU A 138 -6.55 5.46 15.52
N LEU A 139 -7.71 4.83 15.32
CA LEU A 139 -7.93 3.88 14.22
C LEU A 139 -7.77 4.55 12.85
N ASN A 140 -8.01 5.86 12.75
CA ASN A 140 -7.92 6.63 11.51
C ASN A 140 -6.66 7.52 11.44
N ALA A 141 -5.72 7.36 12.38
CA ALA A 141 -4.53 8.21 12.50
C ALA A 141 -3.68 8.29 11.21
N PHE A 142 -3.69 7.23 10.41
CA PHE A 142 -2.91 7.14 9.17
C PHE A 142 -3.62 7.68 7.92
N ASP A 143 -4.85 8.19 8.00
CA ASP A 143 -5.61 8.62 6.81
C ASP A 143 -4.90 9.71 6.00
N ASP A 144 -4.33 10.70 6.69
CA ASP A 144 -3.55 11.76 6.06
C ASP A 144 -2.27 11.20 5.42
N ALA A 145 -1.61 10.23 6.06
CA ALA A 145 -0.41 9.58 5.54
C ALA A 145 -0.72 8.70 4.33
N VAL A 146 -1.84 7.97 4.34
CA VAL A 146 -2.32 7.19 3.20
C VAL A 146 -2.65 8.11 2.03
N GLU A 147 -3.30 9.25 2.27
CA GLU A 147 -3.56 10.22 1.20
C GLU A 147 -2.28 10.86 0.66
N GLY A 148 -1.35 11.25 1.53
CA GLY A 148 -0.03 11.75 1.13
C GLY A 148 0.76 10.73 0.31
N MET A 149 0.70 9.46 0.69
CA MET A 149 1.29 8.34 -0.06
C MET A 149 0.64 8.20 -1.43
N ARG A 150 -0.70 8.20 -1.53
CA ARG A 150 -1.39 8.08 -2.81
C ARG A 150 -0.97 9.17 -3.78
N LYS A 151 -0.95 10.42 -3.32
CA LYS A 151 -0.50 11.57 -4.12
C LYS A 151 0.95 11.40 -4.57
N PHE A 152 1.83 10.93 -3.68
CA PHE A 152 3.23 10.67 -4.03
C PHE A 152 3.36 9.58 -5.10
N VAL A 153 2.55 8.51 -5.05
CA VAL A 153 2.59 7.46 -6.07
C VAL A 153 2.04 7.97 -7.40
N GLU A 154 0.94 8.72 -7.40
CA GLU A 154 0.29 9.23 -8.61
C GLU A 154 1.06 10.40 -9.27
N ARG A 155 1.74 11.24 -8.47
CA ARG A 155 2.28 12.53 -8.93
C ARG A 155 3.76 12.74 -8.61
N GLY A 156 4.31 11.99 -7.67
CA GLY A 156 5.68 12.10 -7.18
C GLY A 156 6.62 11.01 -7.70
N GLY A 157 7.40 10.41 -6.80
CA GLY A 157 8.53 9.55 -7.15
C GLY A 157 8.17 8.24 -7.87
N CYS A 158 6.93 7.74 -7.73
CA CYS A 158 6.46 6.54 -8.43
C CYS A 158 5.60 6.85 -9.67
N ARG A 159 5.44 8.14 -10.02
CA ARG A 159 4.53 8.57 -11.08
C ARG A 159 4.78 7.88 -12.42
N ASN A 160 6.04 7.68 -12.78
CA ASN A 160 6.38 7.04 -14.05
C ASN A 160 5.91 5.58 -14.11
N ALA A 161 6.10 4.82 -13.03
CA ALA A 161 5.62 3.45 -12.93
C ALA A 161 4.08 3.41 -12.95
N TYR A 162 3.42 4.30 -12.20
CA TYR A 162 1.96 4.41 -12.17
C TYR A 162 1.37 4.78 -13.55
N ASN A 163 2.01 5.72 -14.26
CA ASN A 163 1.61 6.09 -15.63
C ASN A 163 1.83 4.94 -16.62
N GLU A 164 2.96 4.23 -16.57
CA GLU A 164 3.21 3.07 -17.43
C GLU A 164 2.14 1.98 -17.21
N TRP A 165 1.76 1.75 -15.95
CA TRP A 165 0.69 0.81 -15.62
C TRP A 165 -0.67 1.24 -16.15
N THR A 166 -1.08 2.48 -15.88
CA THR A 166 -2.38 3.01 -16.33
C THR A 166 -2.49 3.10 -17.86
N GLU A 167 -1.41 3.44 -18.56
CA GLU A 167 -1.36 3.37 -20.03
C GLU A 167 -1.43 1.91 -20.53
N GLY A 168 -0.87 0.96 -19.79
CA GLY A 168 -1.01 -0.47 -20.08
C GLY A 168 -2.45 -0.99 -19.97
N LEU A 169 -3.28 -0.36 -19.13
CA LEU A 169 -4.70 -0.69 -18.98
C LEU A 169 -5.58 -0.11 -20.09
N LYS A 170 -5.13 0.95 -20.77
CA LYS A 170 -5.82 1.51 -21.92
C LYS A 170 -5.69 0.52 -23.08
N SER A 171 -6.73 -0.31 -23.24
CA SER A 171 -6.89 -1.17 -24.41
C SER A 171 -6.73 -0.35 -25.69
N ASP A 172 -5.61 -0.56 -26.37
CA ASP A 172 -5.42 -0.24 -27.77
C ASP A 172 -6.45 -1.04 -28.58
N GLU A 173 -7.49 -0.39 -29.10
CA GLU A 173 -8.28 -0.96 -30.22
C GLU A 173 -7.38 -1.40 -31.39
N LYS A 174 -6.14 -0.89 -31.46
CA LYS A 174 -5.11 -1.22 -32.45
C LYS A 174 -4.19 -2.40 -32.09
N LYS A 175 -4.21 -2.95 -30.87
CA LYS A 175 -3.31 -4.05 -30.42
C LYS A 175 -3.97 -5.43 -30.34
N LYS A 176 -5.23 -5.57 -30.75
CA LYS A 176 -5.86 -6.89 -30.98
C LYS A 176 -5.08 -7.78 -31.96
N SER A 177 -4.13 -7.23 -32.73
CA SER A 177 -3.24 -7.97 -33.63
C SER A 177 -1.86 -8.35 -33.04
N LYS A 178 -1.38 -7.72 -31.96
CA LYS A 178 0.02 -7.89 -31.51
C LYS A 178 0.22 -8.71 -30.23
N PHE A 179 -0.82 -8.94 -29.42
CA PHE A 179 -0.75 -9.85 -28.27
C PHE A 179 -1.13 -11.30 -28.58
N ARG A 180 -1.51 -11.60 -29.83
CA ARG A 180 -1.75 -12.97 -30.30
C ARG A 180 -0.49 -13.73 -30.75
N CYS A 181 0.70 -13.10 -30.71
CA CYS A 181 1.95 -13.67 -31.25
C CYS A 181 3.14 -13.72 -30.26
N ARG A 182 2.92 -13.73 -28.94
CA ARG A 182 4.02 -13.95 -27.96
C ARG A 182 3.75 -15.06 -26.93
N LEU A 183 2.77 -15.91 -27.22
CA LEU A 183 2.56 -17.20 -26.57
C LEU A 183 2.37 -18.25 -27.68
N MET A 184 3.46 -18.52 -28.39
CA MET A 184 3.77 -19.83 -28.97
C MET A 184 5.22 -20.15 -28.61
#